data_AF-A0A6L5G2I4-F1
#
_entry.id   AF-A0A6L5G2I4-F1
#
_cell.length_a   1.000
_cell.length_b   1.000
_cell.length_c   1.000
_cell.angle_alpha   90.00
_cell.angle_beta   90.00
_cell.angle_gamma   90.00
#
_symmetry.space_group_name_H-M   'P 1'
#
loop_
_entity.id
_entity.type
_entity.pdbx_description
1 polymer ?
#
loop_
_entity_poly.entity_id
_entity_poly.type
_entity_poly.pdbx_seq_one_letter_code
_entity_poly.pdbx_strand_id
1 'polypeptide(L)'
;MSPFTLLLATTGRGVERGEKTGAGWGTARHLAELDVRSLAVSAEGVALAGSQGDGVWRSDDAGVSWHASGLSGQIVKSLSFCAAEPNVVYAGTKPPLVYRSEDAGRTWRELESFRRIRGRRL
;
A
#
# COMPACT_ATOMS: atom_id res chain seq x y z
N MET A 1 10.77 -24.91 5.40
CA MET A 1 10.49 -23.66 6.14
C MET A 1 9.18 -23.86 6.87
N SER A 2 9.12 -23.57 8.17
CA SER A 2 7.85 -23.61 8.91
C SER A 2 6.91 -22.53 8.36
N PRO A 3 5.60 -22.79 8.26
CA PRO A 3 4.65 -21.75 7.85
C PRO A 3 4.66 -20.63 8.91
N PHE A 4 4.98 -19.41 8.49
CA PHE A 4 4.78 -18.21 9.31
C PHE A 4 3.52 -17.50 8.83
N THR A 5 2.76 -16.91 9.75
CA THR A 5 1.64 -16.03 9.41
C THR A 5 2.11 -14.60 9.57
N LEU A 6 1.96 -13.79 8.52
CA LEU A 6 2.25 -12.36 8.52
C LEU A 6 0.93 -11.57 8.61
N LEU A 7 0.87 -10.59 9.50
CA LEU A 7 -0.17 -9.59 9.55
C LEU A 7 0.45 -8.21 9.41
N LEU A 8 -0.13 -7.35 8.57
CA LEU A 8 0.16 -5.93 8.53
C LEU A 8 -1.12 -5.16 8.87
N ALA A 9 -1.06 -4.28 9.86
CA ALA A 9 -2.19 -3.48 10.31
C ALA A 9 -1.85 -1.99 10.27
N THR A 10 -2.82 -1.16 9.87
CA THR A 10 -2.71 0.30 10.00
C THR A 10 -3.21 0.73 11.37
N THR A 11 -2.47 1.62 12.04
CA THR A 11 -2.81 2.03 13.42
C THR A 11 -3.05 3.53 13.56
N GLY A 12 -3.09 4.27 12.45
CA GLY A 12 -3.02 5.74 12.45
C GLY A 12 -1.67 6.31 12.92
N ARG A 13 -0.73 5.43 13.30
CA ARG A 13 0.67 5.71 13.69
C ARG A 13 1.62 4.75 12.97
N GLY A 14 1.44 4.64 11.66
CA GLY A 14 2.19 3.73 10.81
C GLY A 14 1.57 2.34 10.64
N VAL A 15 2.47 1.38 10.44
CA VAL A 15 2.16 -0.03 10.15
C VAL A 15 2.68 -0.91 11.27
N GLU A 16 1.84 -1.76 11.81
CA GLU A 16 2.24 -2.82 12.73
C GLU A 16 2.38 -4.13 11.97
N ARG A 17 3.57 -4.72 12.02
CA ARG A 17 3.93 -6.01 11.44
C ARG A 17 3.89 -7.07 12.52
N GLY A 18 2.97 -8.02 12.41
CA GLY A 18 2.88 -9.20 13.27
C GLY A 18 3.39 -10.44 12.55
N GLU A 19 4.26 -11.20 13.20
CA GLU A 19 4.76 -12.48 12.70
C GLU A 19 4.48 -13.58 13.73
N LYS A 20 3.77 -14.63 13.30
CA LYS A 20 3.48 -15.79 14.15
C LYS A 20 4.56 -16.84 14.00
N THR A 21 5.28 -17.10 15.09
CA THR A 21 6.28 -18.17 15.20
C THR A 21 5.86 -19.14 16.31
N GLY A 22 5.66 -20.41 15.97
CA GLY A 22 5.16 -21.41 16.91
C GLY A 22 3.80 -21.01 17.52
N ALA A 23 3.75 -20.89 18.85
CA ALA A 23 2.53 -20.54 19.58
C ALA A 23 2.31 -19.03 19.76
N GLY A 24 3.31 -18.18 19.49
CA GLY A 24 3.29 -16.75 19.82
C GLY A 24 3.33 -15.82 18.62
N TRP A 25 3.01 -14.54 18.86
CA TRP A 25 3.18 -13.44 17.91
C TRP A 25 4.31 -12.52 18.36
N GLY A 26 5.24 -12.21 17.47
CA GLY A 26 6.13 -11.05 17.59
C GLY A 26 5.57 -9.88 16.79
N THR A 27 5.65 -8.65 17.31
CA THR A 27 5.23 -7.44 16.58
C THR A 27 6.36 -6.43 16.45
N ALA A 28 6.36 -5.70 15.34
CA ALA A 28 7.25 -4.59 15.06
C ALA A 28 6.46 -3.44 14.43
N ARG A 29 6.78 -2.19 14.82
CA ARG A 29 6.16 -0.99 14.24
C ARG A 29 7.08 -0.36 13.19
N HIS A 30 6.51 0.00 12.06
CA HIS A 30 7.16 0.67 10.94
C HIS A 30 6.39 1.91 10.54
N LEU A 31 7.04 2.83 9.82
CA LEU A 31 6.41 4.07 9.32
C LEU A 31 5.73 4.88 10.44
N ALA A 32 6.31 4.90 11.65
CA ALA A 32 5.67 5.43 12.86
C ALA A 32 5.28 6.92 12.77
N GLU A 33 5.97 7.68 11.92
CA GLU A 33 5.70 9.11 11.66
C GLU A 33 4.60 9.34 10.62
N LEU A 34 4.11 8.29 9.96
CA LEU A 34 3.14 8.40 8.88
C LEU A 34 1.73 8.01 9.34
N ASP A 35 0.76 8.78 8.91
CA ASP A 35 -0.65 8.41 8.97
C ASP A 35 -0.99 7.49 7.79
N VAL A 36 -0.79 6.19 7.98
CA VAL A 36 -1.07 5.16 6.97
C VAL A 36 -2.56 4.80 6.97
N ARG A 37 -3.18 4.89 5.79
CA ARG A 37 -4.63 4.76 5.56
C ARG A 37 -5.02 3.48 4.81
N SER A 38 -4.10 2.86 4.09
CA SER A 38 -4.36 1.65 3.32
C SER A 38 -3.13 0.76 3.24
N LEU A 39 -3.34 -0.55 3.18
CA LEU A 39 -2.30 -1.55 2.94
C LEU A 39 -2.73 -2.47 1.79
N ALA A 40 -1.77 -2.94 1.00
CA ALA A 40 -1.95 -4.02 0.03
C ALA A 40 -0.71 -4.92 0.04
N VAL A 41 -0.90 -6.23 -0.08
CA VAL A 41 0.19 -7.22 -0.05
C VAL A 41 0.01 -8.20 -1.22
N SER A 42 1.10 -8.48 -1.94
CA SER A 42 1.12 -9.47 -3.02
C SER A 42 1.42 -10.88 -2.48
N ALA A 43 1.17 -11.91 -3.29
CA ALA A 43 1.48 -13.30 -2.92
C ALA A 43 2.99 -13.52 -2.73
N GLU A 44 3.82 -12.73 -3.40
CA GLU A 44 5.28 -12.76 -3.37
C GLU A 44 5.86 -11.98 -2.18
N GLY A 45 5.02 -11.35 -1.35
CA GLY A 45 5.45 -10.63 -0.15
C GLY A 45 5.81 -9.16 -0.37
N VAL A 46 5.53 -8.59 -1.53
CA VAL A 46 5.60 -7.13 -1.72
C VAL A 46 4.45 -6.50 -0.95
N ALA A 47 4.76 -5.53 -0.09
CA ALA A 47 3.76 -4.78 0.65
C ALA A 47 3.78 -3.31 0.27
N LEU A 48 2.60 -2.70 0.19
CA LEU A 48 2.40 -1.29 -0.12
C LEU A 48 1.57 -0.64 0.99
N ALA A 49 1.94 0.58 1.36
CA ALA A 49 1.28 1.40 2.36
C ALA A 49 0.92 2.76 1.75
N GLY A 50 -0.36 3.13 1.81
CA GLY A 50 -0.86 4.42 1.34
C GLY A 50 -1.05 5.36 2.53
N SER A 51 -0.55 6.59 2.41
CA SER A 51 -0.52 7.55 3.52
C SER A 51 -1.46 8.75 3.33
N GLN A 52 -1.67 9.51 4.39
CA GLN A 52 -2.43 10.77 4.42
C GLN A 52 -1.59 11.97 3.92
N GLY A 53 -0.81 11.82 2.85
CA GLY A 53 -0.12 12.95 2.20
C GLY A 53 1.29 12.65 1.70
N ASP A 54 1.94 11.62 2.25
CA ASP A 54 3.29 11.21 1.87
C ASP A 54 3.33 10.20 0.72
N GLY A 55 2.21 9.99 0.04
CA GLY A 55 2.09 9.06 -1.09
C GLY A 55 2.13 7.59 -0.68
N VAL A 56 2.75 6.78 -1.54
CA VAL A 56 2.89 5.33 -1.38
C VAL A 56 4.26 4.99 -0.83
N TRP A 57 4.30 4.09 0.14
CA TRP A 57 5.49 3.43 0.66
C TRP A 57 5.46 1.95 0.28
N ARG A 58 6.63 1.37 0.05
CA ARG A 58 6.79 0.02 -0.47
C ARG A 58 7.82 -0.75 0.32
N SER A 59 7.56 -2.04 0.49
CA SER A 59 8.45 -3.03 1.07
C SER A 59 8.60 -4.19 0.09
N ASP A 60 9.85 -4.60 -0.16
CA ASP A 60 10.21 -5.80 -0.92
C ASP A 60 10.38 -7.05 -0.04
N ASP A 61 10.31 -6.89 1.27
CA ASP A 61 10.76 -7.86 2.26
C ASP A 61 9.69 -8.14 3.32
N ALA A 62 8.43 -8.30 2.86
CA ALA A 62 7.32 -8.68 3.73
C ALA A 62 7.10 -7.72 4.92
N GLY A 63 7.27 -6.42 4.66
CA GLY A 63 7.04 -5.34 5.60
C GLY A 63 8.17 -5.09 6.61
N VAL A 64 9.34 -5.72 6.44
CA VAL A 64 10.49 -5.55 7.36
C VAL A 64 11.15 -4.19 7.17
N SER A 65 11.31 -3.74 5.93
CA SER A 65 11.81 -2.40 5.59
C SER A 65 10.92 -1.72 4.56
N TRP A 66 10.90 -0.38 4.59
CA TRP A 66 10.01 0.42 3.77
C TRP A 66 10.75 1.60 3.15
N HIS A 67 10.41 1.92 1.90
CA HIS A 67 10.92 3.09 1.20
C HIS A 67 9.78 3.81 0.46
N ALA A 68 9.94 5.12 0.22
CA ALA A 68 9.00 5.87 -0.59
C ALA A 68 8.93 5.29 -2.01
N SER A 69 7.74 5.30 -2.60
CA SER A 69 7.43 4.62 -3.87
C SER A 69 6.48 5.45 -4.74
N GLY A 70 6.57 6.78 -4.65
CA GLY A 70 5.85 7.72 -5.51
C GLY A 70 4.55 8.27 -4.92
N LEU A 71 3.86 9.09 -5.72
CA LEU A 71 2.64 9.82 -5.35
C LEU A 71 2.82 10.78 -4.16
N SER A 72 4.03 11.30 -3.95
CA SER A 72 4.29 12.30 -2.90
C SER A 72 3.32 13.48 -3.01
N GLY A 73 2.79 13.94 -1.88
CA GLY A 73 1.76 14.97 -1.80
C GLY A 73 0.33 14.45 -1.99
N GLN A 74 0.13 13.20 -2.42
CA GLN A 74 -1.20 12.60 -2.53
C GLN A 74 -1.63 11.95 -1.21
N ILE A 75 -2.91 12.11 -0.88
CA ILE A 75 -3.57 11.28 0.12
C ILE A 75 -4.00 9.99 -0.57
N VAL A 76 -3.36 8.87 -0.25
CA VAL A 76 -3.67 7.55 -0.81
C VAL A 76 -4.70 6.87 0.09
N LYS A 77 -5.90 6.65 -0.45
CA LYS A 77 -7.06 6.10 0.29
C LYS A 77 -7.25 4.61 0.08
N SER A 78 -6.81 4.09 -1.06
CA SER A 78 -6.91 2.66 -1.38
C SER A 78 -5.74 2.21 -2.23
N LEU A 79 -5.32 0.97 -2.01
CA LEU A 79 -4.32 0.26 -2.79
C LEU A 79 -4.84 -1.16 -3.04
N SER A 80 -4.64 -1.70 -4.23
CA SER A 80 -5.03 -3.07 -4.55
C SER A 80 -4.17 -3.65 -5.67
N PHE A 81 -3.68 -4.87 -5.46
CA PHE A 81 -3.04 -5.67 -6.51
C PHE A 81 -4.10 -6.28 -7.42
N CYS A 82 -3.84 -6.30 -8.72
CA CYS A 82 -4.68 -6.98 -9.70
C CYS A 82 -4.47 -8.50 -9.60
N ALA A 83 -5.52 -9.26 -9.29
CA ALA A 83 -5.41 -10.72 -9.18
C ALA A 83 -5.04 -11.42 -10.50
N ALA A 84 -5.42 -10.83 -11.64
CA ALA A 84 -5.12 -11.37 -12.98
C ALA A 84 -3.72 -10.99 -13.48
N GLU A 85 -3.13 -9.92 -12.92
CA GLU A 85 -1.84 -9.36 -13.34
C GLU A 85 -1.03 -8.99 -12.07
N PRO A 86 -0.24 -9.91 -11.49
CA PRO A 86 0.36 -9.73 -10.16
C PRO A 86 1.26 -8.50 -9.99
N ASN A 87 1.82 -7.96 -11.07
CA ASN A 87 2.62 -6.74 -11.05
C ASN A 87 1.78 -5.46 -11.13
N VAL A 88 0.50 -5.56 -11.44
CA VAL A 88 -0.37 -4.40 -11.61
C VAL A 88 -0.98 -4.00 -10.28
N VAL A 89 -0.87 -2.71 -9.94
CA VAL A 89 -1.45 -2.13 -8.72
C VAL A 89 -2.23 -0.88 -9.07
N TYR A 90 -3.36 -0.69 -8.42
CA TYR A 90 -4.13 0.55 -8.49
C TYR A 90 -4.07 1.32 -7.17
N ALA A 91 -3.98 2.64 -7.26
CA ALA A 91 -4.09 3.55 -6.13
C ALA A 91 -5.25 4.53 -6.35
N GLY A 92 -6.18 4.57 -5.39
CA GLY A 92 -7.21 5.60 -5.30
C GLY A 92 -6.78 6.69 -4.34
N THR A 93 -6.90 7.95 -4.77
CA THR A 93 -6.37 9.10 -4.01
C THR A 93 -7.45 10.12 -3.64
N LYS A 94 -7.07 11.13 -2.83
CA LYS A 94 -7.78 12.40 -2.67
C LYS A 94 -6.81 13.54 -3.10
N PRO A 95 -7.12 14.36 -4.12
CA PRO A 95 -8.35 14.40 -4.96
C PRO A 95 -8.65 13.06 -5.67
N PRO A 96 -9.89 12.81 -6.15
CA PRO A 96 -10.33 11.48 -6.60
C PRO A 96 -9.70 11.08 -7.95
N LEU A 97 -8.39 10.86 -7.95
CA LEU A 97 -7.61 10.37 -9.08
C LEU A 97 -7.30 8.89 -8.89
N VAL A 98 -7.14 8.20 -10.02
CA VAL A 98 -6.74 6.79 -10.07
C VAL A 98 -5.37 6.71 -10.71
N TYR A 99 -4.43 6.08 -10.01
CA TYR A 99 -3.11 5.76 -10.52
C TYR A 99 -2.98 4.25 -10.72
N ARG A 100 -2.16 3.87 -11.70
CA ARG A 100 -1.80 2.49 -12.00
C ARG A 100 -0.29 2.33 -12.02
N SER A 101 0.18 1.25 -11.44
CA SER A 101 1.53 0.73 -11.56
C SER A 101 1.50 -0.58 -12.35
N GLU A 102 2.52 -0.83 -13.16
CA GLU A 102 2.74 -2.10 -13.88
C GLU A 102 3.94 -2.90 -13.34
N ASP A 103 4.56 -2.40 -12.28
CA ASP A 103 5.85 -2.88 -11.75
C ASP A 103 5.82 -3.07 -10.23
N ALA A 104 4.67 -3.52 -9.70
CA ALA A 104 4.41 -3.80 -8.30
C ALA A 104 4.60 -2.58 -7.37
N GLY A 105 4.14 -1.42 -7.84
CA GLY A 105 4.14 -0.16 -7.11
C GLY A 105 5.44 0.63 -7.16
N ARG A 106 6.42 0.25 -8.00
CA ARG A 106 7.71 0.97 -8.13
C ARG A 106 7.54 2.29 -8.87
N THR A 107 6.74 2.31 -9.92
CA THR A 107 6.38 3.51 -10.68
C THR A 107 4.87 3.60 -10.87
N TRP A 108 4.37 4.83 -11.03
CA TRP A 108 2.95 5.12 -11.11
C TRP A 108 2.66 6.04 -12.29
N ARG A 109 1.55 5.76 -12.98
CA ARG A 109 0.99 6.61 -14.01
C ARG A 109 -0.45 6.90 -13.68
N GLU A 110 -0.88 8.13 -13.89
CA GLU A 110 -2.28 8.49 -13.71
C GLU A 110 -3.13 7.93 -14.86
N LEU A 111 -4.31 7.39 -14.54
CA LEU A 111 -5.31 7.03 -15.53
C LEU A 111 -6.22 8.24 -15.80
N GLU A 112 -5.71 9.19 -16.59
CA GLU A 112 -6.39 10.47 -16.84
C GLU A 112 -7.82 10.33 -17.41
N SER A 113 -8.12 9.22 -18.09
CA SER A 113 -9.46 8.92 -18.60
C SER A 113 -10.52 8.90 -17.49
N PHE A 114 -10.16 8.51 -16.26
CA PHE A 114 -11.06 8.51 -15.11
C PHE A 114 -11.46 9.92 -14.65
N ARG A 115 -10.67 10.95 -14.96
CA ARG A 115 -11.05 12.35 -14.70
C ARG A 115 -12.30 12.78 -15.48
N ARG A 116 -12.57 12.13 -16.62
CA ARG A 116 -13.70 12.46 -17.49
C ARG A 116 -15.00 11.79 -17.05
N ILE A 117 -14.94 10.81 -16.16
CA ILE A 117 -16.14 10.15 -15.61
C ILE A 117 -16.85 11.15 -14.69
N ARG A 118 -18.01 11.64 -15.13
CA ARG A 118 -18.79 12.63 -14.38
C ARG A 118 -19.34 12.00 -13.09
N GLY A 119 -18.83 12.45 -11.94
CA GLY A 119 -19.36 12.11 -10.61
C GLY A 119 -19.87 13.30 -9.79
N ARG A 120 -19.75 14.54 -10.29
CA ARG A 120 -20.28 15.74 -9.63
C ARG A 120 -21.67 16.07 -10.15
N ARG A 121 -22.72 15.67 -9.44
CA ARG A 121 -23.86 16.58 -9.26
C ARG A 121 -23.50 17.49 -8.08
N LEU A 122 -23.59 18.79 -8.32
CA LEU A 122 -23.51 19.84 -7.31
C LEU A 122 -24.57 19.63 -6.24
#